data_AF-A9WDT3-F1
#
_entry.id   AF-A9WDT3-F1
#
_cell.length_a   1.000
_cell.length_b   1.000
_cell.length_c   1.000
_cell.angle_alpha   90.00
_cell.angle_beta   90.00
_cell.angle_gamma   90.00
#
_symmetry.space_group_name_H-M   'P 1'
#
loop_
_entity.id
_entity.type
_entity.pdbx_description
1 polymer ?
#
loop_
_entity_poly.entity_id
_entity_poly.type
_entity_poly.pdbx_seq_one_letter_code
_entity_poly.pdbx_strand_id
1 'polypeptide(L)'
;MTTNTQQTQADLIKAITDIATTLPMAQVMQLYQFALFLKMHPLPEEMFSEILADEALWESQFASTDDSKLAELIDVIETEINEGRTRPMFDEHGEFLEYQ
;
A
#
# COMPACT_ATOMS: atom_id res chain seq x y z
N MET A 1 -13.12 -19.40 -1.13
CA MET A 1 -14.35 -18.70 -0.68
C MET A 1 -14.27 -17.30 -1.27
N THR A 2 -15.14 -16.98 -2.21
CA THR A 2 -15.13 -15.69 -2.92
C THR A 2 -15.79 -14.63 -2.03
N THR A 3 -14.99 -13.76 -1.42
CA THR A 3 -15.50 -12.52 -0.78
C THR A 3 -15.82 -11.51 -1.87
N ASN A 4 -16.92 -11.73 -2.59
CA ASN A 4 -17.49 -10.72 -3.47
C ASN A 4 -18.29 -9.76 -2.58
N THR A 5 -17.58 -8.95 -1.79
CA THR A 5 -18.19 -7.82 -1.07
C THR A 5 -18.53 -6.78 -2.14
N GLN A 6 -19.75 -6.86 -2.68
CA GLN A 6 -20.37 -5.74 -3.36
C GLN A 6 -20.53 -4.62 -2.31
N GLN A 7 -19.46 -3.90 -2.03
CA GLN A 7 -19.53 -2.69 -1.22
C GLN A 7 -20.47 -1.75 -1.95
N THR A 8 -21.52 -1.33 -1.26
CA THR A 8 -22.44 -0.37 -1.86
C THR A 8 -21.72 0.96 -1.98
N GLN A 9 -22.13 1.80 -2.92
CA GLN A 9 -21.59 3.15 -3.06
C GLN A 9 -21.64 3.92 -1.72
N ALA A 10 -22.67 3.67 -0.90
CA ALA A 10 -22.80 4.25 0.43
C ALA A 10 -21.71 3.78 1.39
N ASP A 11 -21.33 2.49 1.34
CA ASP A 11 -20.24 1.93 2.16
C ASP A 11 -18.89 2.52 1.77
N LEU A 12 -18.65 2.72 0.47
CA LEU A 12 -17.42 3.35 -0.04
C LEU A 12 -17.34 4.82 0.37
N ILE A 13 -18.43 5.58 0.24
CA ILE A 13 -18.49 6.98 0.68
C ILE A 13 -18.21 7.07 2.18
N LYS A 14 -18.80 6.16 2.97
CA LYS A 14 -18.57 6.11 4.41
C LYS A 14 -17.11 5.82 4.73
N ALA A 15 -16.50 4.80 4.11
CA ALA A 15 -15.11 4.45 4.33
C ALA A 15 -14.14 5.60 4.00
N ILE A 16 -14.34 6.29 2.87
CA ILE A 16 -13.53 7.44 2.48
C ILE A 16 -13.72 8.59 3.48
N THR A 17 -14.94 8.83 3.94
CA THR A 17 -15.24 9.87 4.93
C THR A 17 -14.57 9.55 6.27
N ASP A 18 -14.69 8.31 6.75
CA ASP A 18 -14.08 7.86 7.99
C ASP A 18 -12.54 8.03 7.94
N ILE A 19 -11.90 7.66 6.82
CA ILE A 19 -10.45 7.91 6.61
C ILE A 19 -10.15 9.41 6.61
N ALA A 20 -10.89 10.23 5.86
CA ALA A 20 -10.63 11.66 5.79
C ALA A 20 -10.71 12.35 7.16
N THR A 21 -11.58 11.87 8.06
CA THR A 21 -11.73 12.45 9.41
C THR A 21 -10.56 12.17 10.36
N THR A 22 -9.71 11.17 10.08
CA THR A 22 -8.54 10.86 10.91
C THR A 22 -7.28 11.60 10.46
N LEU A 23 -7.30 12.21 9.26
CA LEU A 23 -6.15 12.85 8.66
C LEU A 23 -6.02 14.33 9.09
N PRO A 24 -4.78 14.84 9.26
CA PRO A 24 -4.52 16.28 9.35
C PRO A 24 -5.13 17.06 8.18
N MET A 25 -5.60 18.28 8.44
CA MET A 25 -6.30 19.12 7.46
C MET A 25 -5.52 19.32 6.15
N ALA A 26 -4.19 19.41 6.21
CA ALA A 26 -3.34 19.52 5.03
C ALA A 26 -3.47 18.30 4.09
N GLN A 27 -3.58 17.09 4.65
CA GLN A 27 -3.74 15.85 3.91
C GLN A 27 -5.17 15.68 3.39
N VAL A 28 -6.18 16.15 4.14
CA VAL A 28 -7.57 16.22 3.65
C VAL A 28 -7.68 17.12 2.41
N MET A 29 -6.97 18.25 2.40
CA MET A 29 -6.90 19.14 1.24
C MET A 29 -6.24 18.47 0.03
N GLN A 30 -5.17 17.70 0.23
CA GLN A 30 -4.53 16.92 -0.84
C GLN A 30 -5.47 15.85 -1.40
N LEU A 31 -6.19 15.13 -0.54
CA LEU A 31 -7.19 14.15 -0.95
C LEU A 31 -8.28 14.79 -1.83
N TYR A 32 -8.76 15.97 -1.45
CA TYR A 32 -9.74 16.72 -2.22
C TYR A 32 -9.19 17.18 -3.58
N GLN A 33 -7.96 17.70 -3.61
CA GLN A 33 -7.29 18.09 -4.86
C GLN A 33 -7.09 16.90 -5.79
N PHE A 34 -6.75 15.74 -5.25
CA PHE A 34 -6.63 14.51 -6.02
C PHE A 34 -7.98 14.04 -6.59
N ALA A 35 -9.06 14.11 -5.80
CA ALA A 35 -10.40 13.81 -6.30
C ALA A 35 -10.83 14.74 -7.44
N LEU A 36 -10.50 16.04 -7.34
CA LEU A 36 -10.72 17.00 -8.43
C LEU A 36 -9.88 16.66 -9.67
N PHE A 37 -8.63 16.25 -9.49
CA PHE A 37 -7.76 15.81 -10.57
C PHE A 37 -8.37 14.63 -11.32
N LEU A 38 -8.82 13.59 -10.60
CA LEU A 38 -9.46 12.41 -11.20
C LEU A 38 -10.77 12.76 -11.93
N LYS A 39 -11.52 13.74 -11.44
CA LYS A 39 -12.72 14.24 -12.12
C LYS A 39 -12.39 14.91 -13.47
N MET A 40 -11.28 15.63 -13.54
CA MET A 40 -10.84 16.31 -14.77
C MET A 40 -10.08 15.37 -15.72
N HIS A 41 -9.40 14.37 -15.16
CA HIS A 41 -8.60 13.38 -15.86
C HIS A 41 -9.07 11.98 -15.46
N PRO A 42 -10.20 11.51 -16.03
CA PRO A 42 -10.69 10.18 -15.74
C PRO A 42 -9.62 9.16 -16.13
N LEU A 43 -9.31 8.25 -15.22
CA LEU A 43 -8.37 7.17 -15.47
C LEU A 43 -8.92 6.31 -16.63
N PRO A 44 -8.12 5.99 -17.65
CA PRO A 44 -8.53 5.06 -18.70
C PRO A 44 -8.89 3.71 -18.07
N GLU A 45 -9.94 3.08 -18.60
CA GLU A 45 -10.40 1.77 -18.13
C GLU A 45 -9.29 0.70 -18.22
N GLU A 46 -8.38 0.85 -19.18
CA GLU A 46 -7.19 0.02 -19.38
C GLU A 46 -6.23 0.06 -18.18
N MET A 47 -6.03 1.23 -17.54
CA MET A 47 -5.17 1.34 -16.34
C MET A 47 -5.74 0.57 -15.15
N PHE A 48 -7.06 0.52 -14.99
CA PHE A 48 -7.66 -0.26 -13.90
C PHE A 48 -7.47 -1.75 -14.12
N SER A 49 -7.54 -2.21 -15.38
CA SER A 49 -7.26 -3.61 -15.71
C SER A 49 -5.80 -3.98 -15.46
N GLU A 50 -4.86 -3.08 -15.74
CA GLU A 50 -3.43 -3.29 -15.45
C GLU A 50 -3.17 -3.35 -13.95
N ILE A 51 -3.74 -2.42 -13.16
CA ILE A 51 -3.62 -2.43 -11.70
C ILE A 51 -4.17 -3.73 -11.10
N LEU A 52 -5.35 -4.17 -11.54
CA LEU A 52 -5.95 -5.41 -11.04
C LEU A 52 -5.16 -6.66 -11.44
N ALA A 53 -4.56 -6.66 -12.64
CA ALA A 53 -3.71 -7.76 -13.09
C ALA A 53 -2.42 -7.84 -12.25
N ASP A 54 -1.82 -6.69 -11.97
CA ASP A 54 -0.65 -6.59 -11.09
C ASP A 54 -1.02 -7.05 -9.67
N GLU A 55 -2.08 -6.53 -9.06
CA GLU A 55 -2.53 -6.96 -7.72
C GLU A 55 -2.75 -8.47 -7.65
N ALA A 56 -3.39 -9.08 -8.66
CA ALA A 56 -3.60 -10.52 -8.72
C ALA A 56 -2.29 -11.30 -8.86
N LEU A 57 -1.32 -10.77 -9.60
CA LEU A 57 0.01 -11.36 -9.72
C LEU A 57 0.75 -11.32 -8.37
N TRP A 58 0.75 -10.17 -7.70
CA TRP A 58 1.36 -10.01 -6.38
C TRP A 58 0.73 -10.95 -5.34
N GLU A 59 -0.60 -11.00 -5.28
CA GLU A 59 -1.32 -11.90 -4.38
C GLU A 59 -0.96 -13.37 -4.63
N SER A 60 -0.92 -13.79 -5.90
CA SER A 60 -0.52 -15.15 -6.27
C SER A 60 0.93 -15.45 -5.87
N GLN A 61 1.84 -14.50 -6.05
CA GLN A 61 3.25 -14.69 -5.71
C GLN A 61 3.44 -14.79 -4.20
N PHE A 62 2.84 -13.89 -3.43
CA PHE A 62 2.86 -13.94 -1.97
C PHE A 62 2.23 -15.23 -1.44
N ALA A 63 1.04 -15.61 -1.91
CA ALA A 63 0.38 -16.84 -1.47
C ALA A 63 1.15 -18.12 -1.84
N SER A 64 1.96 -18.09 -2.91
CA SER A 64 2.82 -19.20 -3.32
C SER A 64 4.19 -19.22 -2.64
N THR A 65 4.53 -18.14 -1.92
CA THR A 65 5.81 -18.04 -1.22
C THR A 65 5.75 -18.86 0.05
N ASP A 66 6.74 -19.72 0.24
CA ASP A 66 6.89 -20.54 1.44
C ASP A 66 7.34 -19.65 2.61
N ASP A 67 6.58 -19.66 3.71
CA ASP A 67 6.89 -18.92 4.93
C ASP A 67 8.31 -19.19 5.45
N SER A 68 8.83 -20.41 5.25
CA SER A 68 10.20 -20.75 5.64
C SER A 68 11.25 -19.99 4.83
N LYS A 69 10.99 -19.73 3.55
CA LYS A 69 11.88 -18.92 2.70
C LYS A 69 11.80 -17.44 3.05
N LEU A 70 10.64 -16.97 3.47
CA LEU A 70 10.49 -15.60 3.99
C LEU A 70 11.27 -15.45 5.31
N ALA A 71 11.20 -16.45 6.20
CA ALA A 71 11.99 -16.45 7.43
C ALA A 71 13.51 -16.46 7.15
N GLU A 72 13.98 -17.30 6.22
CA GLU A 72 15.39 -17.30 5.79
C GLU A 72 15.83 -15.93 5.24
N LEU A 73 14.96 -15.26 4.47
CA LEU A 73 15.26 -13.92 3.94
C LEU A 73 15.37 -12.88 5.07
N ILE A 74 14.47 -12.93 6.06
CA ILE A 74 14.52 -12.05 7.24
C ILE A 74 15.83 -12.26 7.99
N ASP A 75 16.21 -13.51 8.27
CA ASP A 75 17.46 -13.84 8.98
C ASP A 75 18.70 -13.28 8.26
N VAL A 76 18.73 -13.36 6.92
CA VAL A 76 19.81 -12.80 6.11
C VAL A 76 19.85 -11.28 6.22
N ILE A 77 18.71 -10.60 6.11
CA ILE A 77 18.63 -9.13 6.20
C ILE A 77 19.03 -8.65 7.59
N GLU A 78 18.54 -9.29 8.65
CA GLU A 78 18.93 -8.97 10.03
C GLU A 78 20.44 -9.14 10.23
N THR A 79 21.01 -10.20 9.68
CA THR A 79 22.46 -10.42 9.71
C THR A 79 23.21 -9.30 8.99
N GLU A 80 22.77 -8.88 7.80
CA GLU A 80 23.38 -7.77 7.06
C GLU A 80 23.30 -6.43 7.80
N ILE A 81 22.17 -6.16 8.48
CA ILE A 81 21.98 -4.95 9.29
C ILE A 81 22.93 -4.98 10.49
N ASN A 82 23.00 -6.11 11.20
CA ASN A 82 23.88 -6.29 12.36
C ASN A 82 25.37 -6.16 11.98
N GLU A 83 25.73 -6.61 10.79
CA GLU A 83 27.09 -6.49 10.24
C GLU A 83 27.36 -5.12 9.58
N GLY A 84 26.36 -4.22 9.57
CA GLY A 84 26.47 -2.86 9.05
C GLY A 84 26.61 -2.76 7.53
N ARG A 85 26.32 -3.83 6.78
CA ARG A 85 26.35 -3.86 5.32
C ARG A 85 25.10 -3.22 4.70
N THR A 86 23.98 -3.36 5.39
CA THR A 86 22.68 -2.80 5.00
C THR A 86 22.18 -1.91 6.13
N ARG A 87 21.49 -0.81 5.80
CA ARG A 87 20.90 0.10 6.80
C ARG A 87 19.39 0.19 6.58
N PRO A 88 18.59 0.16 7.66
CA PRO A 88 17.13 0.25 7.55
C PRO A 88 16.71 1.63 7.02
N MET A 89 15.87 1.66 5.99
CA MET A 89 15.39 2.94 5.43
C MET A 89 14.39 3.65 6.35
N PHE A 90 13.73 2.90 7.24
CA PHE A 90 12.71 3.37 8.16
C PHE A 90 13.01 2.90 9.58
N ASP A 91 12.56 3.67 10.58
CA ASP A 91 12.60 3.26 11.97
C ASP A 91 11.46 2.30 12.33
N GLU A 92 11.41 1.89 13.60
CA GLU A 92 10.38 0.98 14.13
C GLU A 92 8.94 1.54 14.05
N HIS A 93 8.78 2.84 13.83
CA HIS A 93 7.50 3.53 13.66
C HIS A 93 7.15 3.76 12.18
N GLY A 94 8.04 3.40 11.25
CA GLY A 94 7.88 3.63 9.82
C GLY A 94 8.31 5.03 9.37
N GLU A 95 9.02 5.80 10.21
CA GLU A 95 9.56 7.11 9.85
C GLU A 95 10.89 6.95 9.10
N PHE A 96 11.08 7.75 8.06
CA PHE A 96 12.27 7.66 7.21
C PHE A 96 13.55 8.07 7.97
N LEU A 97 14.61 7.26 7.86
CA LEU A 97 15.91 7.52 8.47
C LEU A 97 16.87 8.13 7.45
N GLU A 98 17.29 9.38 7.69
CA GLU A 98 18.29 10.06 6.87
C GLU A 98 19.71 9.77 7.39
N TYR A 99 20.56 9.19 6.53
CA TYR A 99 21.95 8.88 6.86
C TYR A 99 22.88 9.93 6.23
N GLN A 100 23.78 10.51 7.04
CA GLN A 100 24.84 11.43 6.59
C GLN A 100 26.08 10.70 6.08
#